data_AF-A0A382CRU4-F1
#
_entry.id   AF-A0A382CRU4-F1
#
_cell.length_a   1.000
_cell.length_b   1.000
_cell.length_c   1.000
_cell.angle_alpha   90.00
_cell.angle_beta   90.00
_cell.angle_gamma   90.00
#
_symmetry.space_group_name_H-M   'P 1'
#
loop_
_entity.id
_entity.type
_entity.pdbx_description
1 polymer ?
#
loop_
_entity_poly.entity_id
_entity_poly.type
_entity_poly.pdbx_seq_one_letter_code
_entity_poly.pdbx_strand_id
1 'polypeptide(L)'
;MAQSKYIQAVMKAQGGRPRSTEWYKDKIREFGTPKPLDLIRDGKRAAKPYYGRLNMFTYNPKHRKTLPYYDTFPLVLPLEKYPDGFLGINMHYLPIPIRIRLLDRLVDFSNNTKFDESTRLIVTYDSLKKVRLVKPTIHRYLAGNVMSHFRRIDADEFTVATLLPVQRFKKATAKEVWKESRSMI
;
A
#
# COMPACT_ATOMS: atom_id res chain seq x y z
N MET A 1 7.45 -9.45 19.01
CA MET A 1 7.19 -8.57 17.84
C MET A 1 5.75 -8.81 17.41
N ALA A 2 4.91 -7.78 17.29
CA ALA A 2 3.52 -7.97 16.84
C ALA A 2 3.52 -8.21 15.34
N GLN A 3 3.35 -9.47 14.94
CA GLN A 3 3.23 -9.93 13.55
C GLN A 3 1.74 -10.07 13.18
N SER A 4 1.37 -9.73 11.95
CA SER A 4 -0.05 -9.70 11.53
C SER A 4 -0.67 -11.06 11.34
N LYS A 5 -1.70 -11.38 12.13
CA LYS A 5 -2.35 -12.70 12.06
C LYS A 5 -2.82 -13.04 10.65
N TYR A 6 -3.42 -12.09 9.93
CA TYR A 6 -3.89 -12.35 8.57
C TYR A 6 -2.76 -12.49 7.55
N ILE A 7 -1.89 -11.47 7.40
CA ILE A 7 -0.83 -11.50 6.38
C ILE A 7 0.12 -12.68 6.64
N GLN A 8 0.44 -12.94 7.90
CA GLN A 8 1.27 -14.07 8.30
C GLN A 8 0.58 -15.41 8.07
N ALA A 9 -0.74 -15.52 8.22
CA ALA A 9 -1.46 -16.74 7.84
C ALA A 9 -1.29 -17.03 6.35
N VAL A 10 -1.38 -16.01 5.49
CA VAL A 10 -1.17 -16.15 4.04
C VAL A 10 0.29 -16.53 3.74
N MET A 11 1.27 -15.88 4.38
CA MET A 11 2.68 -16.23 4.25
C MET A 11 2.99 -17.66 4.75
N LYS A 12 2.40 -18.07 5.87
CA LYS A 12 2.53 -19.43 6.40
C LYS A 12 1.94 -20.45 5.43
N ALA A 13 0.81 -20.17 4.81
CA ALA A 13 0.23 -21.02 3.76
C ALA A 13 1.11 -21.08 2.50
N GLN A 14 1.85 -20.00 2.20
CA GLN A 14 2.80 -19.97 1.08
C GLN A 14 4.00 -20.89 1.37
N GLY A 15 4.45 -20.96 2.62
CA GLY A 15 5.45 -21.90 3.09
C GLY A 15 6.84 -21.66 2.50
N GLY A 16 7.18 -20.39 2.23
CA GLY A 16 8.49 -19.99 1.70
C GLY A 16 8.73 -20.31 0.21
N ARG A 17 7.77 -20.95 -0.48
CA ARG A 17 7.89 -21.28 -1.91
C ARG A 17 7.36 -20.16 -2.78
N PRO A 18 8.04 -19.73 -3.86
CA PRO A 18 7.48 -18.76 -4.79
C PRO A 18 6.09 -19.21 -5.27
N ARG A 19 5.10 -18.31 -5.24
CA ARG A 19 3.72 -18.58 -5.68
C ARG A 19 3.31 -17.55 -6.72
N SER A 20 2.42 -17.96 -7.62
CA SER A 20 1.83 -17.06 -8.60
C SER A 20 0.92 -16.03 -7.92
N THR A 21 0.72 -14.90 -8.60
CA THR A 21 -0.25 -13.88 -8.16
C THR A 21 -1.66 -14.47 -8.00
N GLU A 22 -2.06 -15.35 -8.92
CA GLU A 22 -3.33 -16.08 -8.85
C GLU A 22 -3.45 -16.93 -7.58
N TRP A 23 -2.42 -17.67 -7.20
CA TRP A 23 -2.43 -18.45 -5.96
C TRP A 23 -2.68 -17.59 -4.72
N TYR A 24 -2.04 -16.41 -4.64
CA TYR A 24 -2.26 -15.48 -3.53
C TYR A 24 -3.69 -14.92 -3.53
N LYS A 25 -4.24 -14.57 -4.71
CA LYS A 25 -5.63 -14.10 -4.82
C LYS A 25 -6.61 -15.17 -4.37
N ASP A 26 -6.38 -16.42 -4.75
CA ASP A 26 -7.23 -17.55 -4.35
C ASP A 26 -7.14 -17.81 -2.85
N LYS A 27 -5.94 -17.74 -2.27
CA LYS A 27 -5.76 -17.89 -0.82
C LYS A 27 -6.38 -16.75 -0.01
N ILE A 28 -6.27 -15.51 -0.49
CA ILE A 28 -6.95 -14.35 0.12
C ILE A 28 -8.47 -14.54 0.04
N ARG A 29 -8.99 -15.09 -1.07
CA ARG A 29 -10.43 -15.40 -1.22
C ARG A 29 -10.87 -16.49 -0.23
N GLU A 30 -10.08 -17.55 -0.09
CA GLU A 30 -10.31 -18.66 0.85
C GLU A 30 -10.35 -18.19 2.31
N PHE A 31 -9.42 -17.34 2.73
CA PHE A 31 -9.37 -16.79 4.09
C PHE A 31 -10.39 -15.68 4.35
N GLY A 32 -11.06 -15.20 3.30
CA GLY A 32 -11.90 -14.01 3.35
C GLY A 32 -11.09 -12.72 3.40
N THR A 33 -11.69 -11.62 2.94
CA THR A 33 -11.02 -10.31 2.96
C THR A 33 -11.00 -9.74 4.39
N PRO A 34 -9.83 -9.39 4.94
CA PRO A 34 -9.73 -8.89 6.31
C PRO A 34 -10.31 -7.48 6.43
N LYS A 35 -10.82 -7.12 7.62
CA LYS A 35 -11.27 -5.75 7.87
C LYS A 35 -10.05 -4.84 8.06
N PRO A 36 -10.11 -3.58 7.58
CA PRO A 36 -9.03 -2.61 7.75
C PRO A 36 -8.51 -2.44 9.18
N LEU A 37 -9.41 -2.35 10.16
CA LEU A 37 -9.00 -2.16 11.56
C LEU A 37 -8.25 -3.36 12.13
N ASP A 38 -8.59 -4.57 11.68
CA ASP A 38 -7.90 -5.79 12.09
C ASP A 38 -6.48 -5.77 11.53
N LEU A 39 -6.30 -5.44 10.25
CA LEU A 39 -4.98 -5.26 9.63
C LEU A 39 -4.10 -4.22 10.34
N ILE A 40 -4.70 -3.10 10.79
CA ILE A 40 -3.98 -2.07 11.55
C ILE A 40 -3.51 -2.63 12.88
N ARG A 41 -4.40 -3.25 13.65
CA ARG A 41 -4.13 -3.79 14.99
C ARG A 41 -3.09 -4.90 14.96
N ASP A 42 -3.06 -5.65 13.88
CA ASP A 42 -2.33 -6.89 13.74
C ASP A 42 -0.80 -6.73 13.63
N GLY A 43 -0.23 -5.54 13.45
CA GLY A 43 1.24 -5.45 13.43
C GLY A 43 1.87 -4.20 14.00
N LYS A 44 3.13 -3.96 13.65
CA LYS A 44 3.89 -2.83 14.20
C LYS A 44 3.26 -1.50 13.78
N ARG A 45 2.96 -0.66 14.77
CA ARG A 45 2.26 0.62 14.60
C ARG A 45 3.07 1.79 15.12
N ALA A 46 2.97 2.94 14.45
CA ALA A 46 3.51 4.20 14.96
C ALA A 46 2.60 5.38 14.57
N ALA A 47 2.71 6.47 15.33
CA ALA A 47 2.02 7.73 14.99
C ALA A 47 2.65 8.43 13.77
N LYS A 48 3.88 8.09 13.40
CA LYS A 48 4.60 8.63 12.23
C LYS A 48 4.68 7.56 11.14
N PRO A 49 4.67 7.94 9.85
CA PRO A 49 4.81 6.99 8.74
C PRO A 49 6.21 6.36 8.71
N TYR A 50 6.27 5.11 8.27
CA TYR A 50 7.51 4.36 8.07
C TYR A 50 8.05 4.58 6.65
N TYR A 51 9.10 5.39 6.52
CA TYR A 51 9.75 5.63 5.23
C TYR A 51 10.52 4.40 4.75
N GLY A 52 10.51 4.18 3.44
CA GLY A 52 11.07 3.00 2.78
C GLY A 52 10.30 1.70 3.04
N ARG A 53 9.09 1.81 3.58
CA ARG A 53 8.15 0.70 3.82
C ARG A 53 6.76 1.09 3.36
N LEU A 54 5.93 0.09 3.10
CA LEU A 54 4.51 0.32 2.86
C LEU A 54 3.81 0.59 4.20
N ASN A 55 2.77 1.41 4.15
CA ASN A 55 2.02 1.87 5.31
C ASN A 55 0.53 1.70 5.05
N MET A 56 -0.17 1.01 5.95
CA MET A 56 -1.64 1.05 5.99
C MET A 56 -2.10 1.97 7.12
N PHE A 57 -3.12 2.78 6.88
CA PHE A 57 -3.70 3.66 7.88
C PHE A 57 -5.13 4.05 7.48
N THR A 58 -5.91 4.58 8.42
CA THR A 58 -7.21 5.20 8.09
C THR A 58 -7.02 6.68 7.81
N TYR A 59 -7.71 7.19 6.79
CA TYR A 59 -7.55 8.58 6.34
C TYR A 59 -8.90 9.24 6.07
N ASN A 60 -9.03 10.50 6.49
CA ASN A 60 -10.21 11.34 6.25
C ASN A 60 -9.79 12.66 5.57
N PRO A 61 -9.82 12.76 4.23
CA PRO A 61 -9.26 13.89 3.51
C PRO A 61 -9.91 15.24 3.87
N LYS A 62 -9.10 16.30 3.91
CA LYS A 62 -9.57 17.69 4.14
C LYS A 62 -10.66 18.09 3.14
N HIS A 63 -10.43 17.81 1.86
CA HIS A 63 -11.32 18.18 0.75
C HIS A 63 -12.32 17.07 0.39
N ARG A 64 -12.69 16.16 1.31
CA ARG A 64 -13.60 15.04 1.04
C ARG A 64 -14.92 15.44 0.37
N LYS A 65 -15.39 16.67 0.60
CA LYS A 65 -16.63 17.20 0.01
C LYS A 65 -16.48 17.48 -1.49
N THR A 66 -15.32 17.95 -1.94
CA THR A 66 -15.08 18.38 -3.34
C THR A 66 -14.27 17.38 -4.16
N LEU A 67 -13.45 16.52 -3.53
CA LEU A 67 -12.70 15.49 -4.24
C LEU A 67 -13.63 14.57 -5.04
N PRO A 68 -13.28 14.18 -6.28
CA PRO A 68 -14.11 13.29 -7.10
C PRO A 68 -14.23 11.90 -6.46
N TYR A 69 -13.13 11.38 -5.94
CA TYR A 69 -13.05 10.16 -5.13
C TYR A 69 -11.79 10.19 -4.27
N TYR A 70 -11.72 9.32 -3.28
CA TYR A 70 -10.57 9.17 -2.40
C TYR A 70 -10.59 7.83 -1.68
N ASP A 71 -9.40 7.34 -1.31
CA ASP A 71 -9.25 6.14 -0.49
C ASP A 71 -9.19 6.48 1.01
N THR A 72 -10.05 5.85 1.79
CA THR A 72 -10.11 6.01 3.26
C THR A 72 -9.25 4.99 4.01
N PHE A 73 -8.72 3.99 3.30
CA PHE A 73 -7.79 3.00 3.85
C PHE A 73 -6.62 2.73 2.89
N PRO A 74 -5.74 3.73 2.71
CA PRO A 74 -4.66 3.65 1.73
C PRO A 74 -3.53 2.68 2.12
N LEU A 75 -2.87 2.12 1.09
CA LEU A 75 -1.61 1.38 1.19
C LEU A 75 -0.52 2.22 0.52
N VAL A 76 0.29 2.90 1.34
CA VAL A 76 1.17 3.99 0.87
C VAL A 76 2.64 3.70 1.09
N LEU A 77 3.47 3.99 0.08
CA LEU A 77 4.91 4.20 0.23
C LEU A 77 5.18 5.71 0.38
N PRO A 78 5.56 6.19 1.58
CA PRO A 78 5.93 7.60 1.78
C PRO A 78 7.20 7.93 0.99
N LEU A 79 7.18 9.07 0.28
CA LEU A 79 8.30 9.56 -0.53
C LEU A 79 8.99 10.75 0.12
N GLU A 80 8.20 11.75 0.54
CA GLU A 80 8.73 13.04 0.99
C GLU A 80 8.00 13.54 2.23
N LYS A 81 8.78 14.02 3.20
CA LYS A 81 8.26 14.63 4.42
C LYS A 81 8.03 16.12 4.20
N TYR A 82 6.96 16.62 4.77
CA TYR A 82 6.61 18.03 4.79
C TYR A 82 6.11 18.40 6.19
N PRO A 83 6.00 19.70 6.51
CA PRO A 83 5.63 20.14 7.86
C PRO A 83 4.26 19.64 8.33
N ASP A 84 3.27 19.62 7.45
CA ASP A 84 1.87 19.29 7.75
C ASP A 84 1.47 17.87 7.31
N GLY A 85 2.42 17.05 6.84
CA GLY A 85 2.10 15.76 6.25
C GLY A 85 3.23 15.16 5.42
N PHE A 86 2.86 14.35 4.43
CA PHE A 86 3.81 13.69 3.54
C PHE A 86 3.23 13.43 2.16
N LEU A 87 4.10 13.29 1.17
CA LEU A 87 3.77 12.82 -0.17
C LEU A 87 3.99 11.31 -0.21
N GLY A 88 3.13 10.55 -0.87
CA GLY A 88 3.31 9.11 -1.00
C GLY A 88 2.60 8.50 -2.20
N ILE A 89 3.03 7.28 -2.54
CA ILE A 89 2.47 6.44 -3.60
C ILE A 89 1.42 5.54 -2.97
N ASN A 90 0.15 5.74 -3.29
CA ASN A 90 -0.92 4.82 -2.89
C ASN A 90 -1.14 3.74 -3.94
N MET A 91 -0.76 2.52 -3.60
CA MET A 91 -0.88 1.34 -4.47
C MET A 91 -2.34 1.09 -4.89
N HIS A 92 -3.32 1.49 -4.08
CA HIS A 92 -4.72 1.14 -4.33
C HIS A 92 -5.34 1.76 -5.58
N TYR A 93 -4.81 2.91 -6.04
CA TYR A 93 -5.29 3.60 -7.24
C TYR A 93 -4.99 2.83 -8.54
N LEU A 94 -4.14 1.81 -8.46
CA LEU A 94 -3.92 0.89 -9.57
C LEU A 94 -4.76 -0.38 -9.39
N PRO A 95 -5.23 -1.01 -10.48
CA PRO A 95 -5.78 -2.36 -10.40
C PRO A 95 -4.67 -3.36 -10.05
N ILE A 96 -5.03 -4.45 -9.36
CA ILE A 96 -4.09 -5.41 -8.75
C ILE A 96 -2.91 -5.82 -9.67
N PRO A 97 -3.12 -6.22 -10.94
CA PRO A 97 -2.00 -6.59 -11.81
C PRO A 97 -0.99 -5.45 -12.04
N ILE A 98 -1.47 -4.21 -12.09
CA ILE A 98 -0.61 -3.03 -12.29
C ILE A 98 0.09 -2.64 -10.98
N ARG A 99 -0.53 -2.92 -9.82
CA ARG A 99 0.13 -2.75 -8.52
C ARG A 99 1.37 -3.63 -8.41
N ILE A 100 1.28 -4.87 -8.86
CA ILE A 100 2.42 -5.81 -8.85
C ILE A 100 3.53 -5.32 -9.78
N ARG A 101 3.18 -4.90 -11.00
CA ARG A 101 4.18 -4.29 -11.91
C ARG A 101 4.84 -3.04 -11.32
N LEU A 102 4.09 -2.22 -10.58
CA LEU A 102 4.67 -1.07 -9.88
C LEU A 102 5.58 -1.54 -8.73
N LEU A 103 5.16 -2.52 -7.94
CA LEU A 103 5.97 -3.09 -6.87
C LEU A 103 7.29 -3.65 -7.41
N ASP A 104 7.25 -4.42 -8.51
CA ASP A 104 8.45 -4.96 -9.17
C ASP A 104 9.44 -3.86 -9.57
N ARG A 105 8.96 -2.69 -9.99
CA ARG A 105 9.82 -1.52 -10.28
C ARG A 105 10.33 -0.82 -9.03
N LEU A 106 9.55 -0.81 -7.96
CA LEU A 106 9.93 -0.16 -6.72
C LEU A 106 11.01 -0.96 -5.98
N VAL A 107 10.98 -2.28 -6.08
CA VAL A 107 11.94 -3.14 -5.38
C VAL A 107 13.35 -3.08 -5.97
N ASP A 108 13.50 -2.61 -7.21
CA ASP A 108 14.81 -2.26 -7.79
C ASP A 108 15.55 -1.17 -6.98
N PHE A 109 14.82 -0.39 -6.18
CA PHE A 109 15.37 0.65 -5.30
C PHE A 109 15.60 0.15 -3.86
N SER A 110 15.60 -1.16 -3.62
CA SER A 110 15.84 -1.72 -2.30
C SER A 110 17.28 -1.53 -1.85
N ASN A 111 17.48 -1.28 -0.55
CA ASN A 111 18.82 -1.19 0.05
C ASN A 111 19.59 -2.52 0.08
N ASN A 112 18.91 -3.65 -0.14
CA ASN A 112 19.49 -4.99 -0.26
C ASN A 112 18.53 -5.92 -1.00
N THR A 113 18.97 -7.16 -1.27
CA THR A 113 18.23 -8.17 -2.05
C THR A 113 17.59 -9.26 -1.20
N LYS A 114 17.52 -9.11 0.13
CA LYS A 114 17.04 -10.16 1.05
C LYS A 114 15.53 -10.27 1.11
N PHE A 115 14.82 -9.18 0.82
CA PHE A 115 13.34 -9.10 0.88
C PHE A 115 12.77 -9.51 2.24
N ASP A 116 13.41 -9.05 3.31
CA ASP A 116 13.04 -9.31 4.71
C ASP A 116 12.76 -8.00 5.49
N GLU A 117 12.56 -8.10 6.80
CA GLU A 117 12.36 -6.93 7.67
C GLU A 117 13.52 -5.91 7.68
N SER A 118 14.72 -6.28 7.21
CA SER A 118 15.87 -5.37 7.07
C SER A 118 15.83 -4.55 5.77
N THR A 119 15.04 -5.01 4.81
CA THR A 119 14.91 -4.40 3.49
C THR A 119 14.07 -3.12 3.57
N ARG A 120 14.50 -2.07 2.87
CA ARG A 120 13.84 -0.77 2.75
C ARG A 120 13.97 -0.26 1.32
N LEU A 121 12.90 0.32 0.80
CA LEU A 121 12.87 0.97 -0.50
C LEU A 121 13.46 2.39 -0.36
N ILE A 122 14.59 2.65 -1.02
CA ILE A 122 15.26 3.95 -1.02
C ILE A 122 14.76 4.74 -2.23
N VAL A 123 13.54 5.25 -2.13
CA VAL A 123 12.87 5.97 -3.21
C VAL A 123 12.74 7.46 -2.91
N THR A 124 12.90 8.28 -3.94
CA THR A 124 12.60 9.71 -3.93
C THR A 124 11.61 10.02 -5.05
N TYR A 125 10.96 11.19 -5.02
CA TYR A 125 10.10 11.59 -6.13
C TYR A 125 10.89 11.66 -7.45
N ASP A 126 12.11 12.19 -7.40
CA ASP A 126 12.98 12.31 -8.58
C ASP A 126 13.39 10.97 -9.18
N SER A 127 13.59 9.93 -8.37
CA SER A 127 13.88 8.59 -8.89
C SER A 127 12.67 7.95 -9.57
N LEU A 128 11.46 8.35 -9.18
CA LEU A 128 10.21 7.73 -9.62
C LEU A 128 9.42 8.55 -10.65
N LYS A 129 9.74 9.82 -10.88
CA LYS A 129 9.01 10.68 -11.83
C LYS A 129 8.99 10.16 -13.28
N LYS A 130 9.97 9.31 -13.65
CA LYS A 130 10.03 8.64 -14.96
C LYS A 130 9.20 7.36 -15.04
N VAL A 131 8.77 6.81 -13.90
CA VAL A 131 7.94 5.60 -13.84
C VAL A 131 6.48 6.00 -14.06
N ARG A 132 5.98 5.87 -15.30
CA ARG A 132 4.61 6.25 -15.69
C ARG A 132 3.52 5.69 -14.75
N LEU A 133 3.71 4.48 -14.22
CA LEU A 133 2.78 3.82 -13.29
C LEU A 133 2.55 4.59 -11.98
N VAL A 134 3.49 5.46 -11.58
CA VAL A 134 3.42 6.23 -10.33
C VAL A 134 2.46 7.42 -10.47
N LYS A 135 2.24 7.92 -11.68
CA LYS A 135 1.46 9.16 -11.91
C LYS A 135 0.07 9.18 -11.24
N PRO A 136 -0.79 8.16 -11.36
CA PRO A 136 -2.11 8.18 -10.72
C PRO A 136 -2.09 7.85 -9.22
N THR A 137 -0.93 7.49 -8.65
CA THR A 137 -0.84 7.03 -7.26
C THR A 137 -0.24 8.06 -6.30
N ILE A 138 0.34 9.14 -6.81
CA ILE A 138 0.93 10.20 -6.01
C ILE A 138 -0.15 11.02 -5.32
N HIS A 139 -0.16 10.99 -3.99
CA HIS A 139 -1.11 11.72 -3.16
C HIS A 139 -0.42 12.41 -1.99
N ARG A 140 -0.98 13.55 -1.61
CA ARG A 140 -0.61 14.32 -0.42
C ARG A 140 -1.46 13.89 0.77
N TYR A 141 -0.82 13.52 1.88
CA TYR A 141 -1.48 13.10 3.11
C TYR A 141 -1.16 14.07 4.24
N LEU A 142 -2.19 14.78 4.71
CA LEU A 142 -2.09 15.67 5.86
C LEU A 142 -2.08 14.87 7.17
N ALA A 143 -1.12 15.14 8.06
CA ALA A 143 -0.97 14.43 9.32
C ALA A 143 -2.20 14.56 10.22
N GLY A 144 -2.82 15.76 10.28
CA GLY A 144 -4.05 16.01 11.04
C GLY A 144 -5.32 15.31 10.50
N ASN A 145 -5.22 14.64 9.35
CA ASN A 145 -6.32 13.92 8.70
C ASN A 145 -6.12 12.39 8.74
N VAL A 146 -5.03 11.92 9.35
CA VAL A 146 -4.77 10.51 9.59
C VAL A 146 -5.50 10.10 10.87
N MET A 147 -6.38 9.10 10.76
CA MET A 147 -7.34 8.74 11.82
C MET A 147 -6.91 7.50 12.61
N SER A 148 -5.70 6.96 12.34
CA SER A 148 -5.11 5.83 13.06
C SER A 148 -3.59 5.96 13.12
N HIS A 149 -2.95 5.12 13.93
CA HIS A 149 -1.53 4.84 13.71
C HIS A 149 -1.31 4.20 12.34
N PHE A 150 -0.11 4.39 11.80
CA PHE A 150 0.36 3.71 10.60
C PHE A 150 0.77 2.28 10.97
N ARG A 151 0.19 1.29 10.32
CA ARG A 151 0.70 -0.09 10.31
C ARG A 151 1.85 -0.14 9.30
N ARG A 152 3.04 -0.44 9.81
CA ARG A 152 4.22 -0.80 9.02
C ARG A 152 3.88 -2.02 8.18
N ILE A 153 4.30 -2.12 6.93
CA ILE A 153 4.29 -3.37 6.16
C ILE A 153 5.74 -3.59 5.76
N ASP A 154 6.31 -4.72 6.15
CA ASP A 154 7.71 -5.07 5.88
C ASP A 154 7.86 -5.70 4.49
N ALA A 155 9.10 -5.81 3.97
CA ALA A 155 9.33 -6.17 2.58
C ALA A 155 8.87 -7.60 2.23
N ASP A 156 8.97 -8.51 3.20
CA ASP A 156 8.44 -9.87 3.16
C ASP A 156 6.90 -9.89 3.07
N GLU A 157 6.23 -8.83 3.53
CA GLU A 157 4.78 -8.65 3.47
C GLU A 157 4.30 -7.89 2.22
N PHE A 158 5.19 -7.29 1.41
CA PHE A 158 4.81 -6.39 0.31
C PHE A 158 3.90 -7.02 -0.73
N THR A 159 4.23 -8.23 -1.19
CA THR A 159 3.44 -8.92 -2.22
C THR A 159 2.03 -9.18 -1.74
N VAL A 160 1.89 -9.76 -0.54
CA VAL A 160 0.57 -10.06 0.06
C VAL A 160 -0.21 -8.77 0.25
N ALA A 161 0.39 -7.75 0.87
CA ALA A 161 -0.25 -6.46 1.12
C ALA A 161 -0.77 -5.80 -0.16
N THR A 162 0.01 -5.88 -1.25
CA THR A 162 -0.34 -5.27 -2.54
C THR A 162 -1.50 -6.00 -3.23
N LEU A 163 -1.63 -7.31 -3.01
CA LEU A 163 -2.70 -8.15 -3.55
C LEU A 163 -4.00 -8.06 -2.75
N LEU A 164 -3.97 -7.58 -1.50
CA LEU A 164 -5.16 -7.43 -0.68
C LEU A 164 -6.17 -6.46 -1.32
N PRO A 165 -7.44 -6.87 -1.52
CA PRO A 165 -8.48 -6.01 -2.08
C PRO A 165 -9.12 -5.12 -1.00
N VAL A 166 -8.30 -4.42 -0.21
CA VAL A 166 -8.73 -3.68 0.99
C VAL A 166 -8.94 -2.19 0.77
N GLN A 167 -8.79 -1.71 -0.48
CA GLN A 167 -9.09 -0.33 -0.84
C GLN A 167 -10.49 0.09 -0.39
N ARG A 168 -10.62 1.30 0.17
CA ARG A 168 -11.90 1.86 0.62
C ARG A 168 -12.17 3.19 -0.06
N PHE A 169 -12.36 3.11 -1.38
CA PHE A 169 -12.76 4.25 -2.19
C PHE A 169 -14.13 4.77 -1.77
N LYS A 170 -14.26 6.09 -1.76
CA LYS A 170 -15.51 6.83 -1.59
C LYS A 170 -15.80 7.61 -2.87
N LYS A 171 -17.09 7.82 -3.14
CA LYS A 171 -17.65 8.52 -4.31
C LYS A 171 -17.44 7.88 -5.69
N ALA A 172 -16.54 6.91 -5.79
CA ALA A 172 -16.40 6.06 -6.96
C ALA A 172 -16.11 4.61 -6.53
N THR A 173 -16.49 3.68 -7.39
CA THR A 173 -16.12 2.26 -7.27
C THR A 173 -14.64 2.08 -7.62
N ALA A 174 -14.03 0.99 -7.14
CA ALA A 174 -12.65 0.67 -7.51
C ALA A 174 -12.48 0.53 -9.04
N LYS A 175 -13.49 -0.01 -9.74
CA LYS A 175 -13.47 -0.16 -11.20
C LYS A 175 -13.38 1.19 -11.92
N GLU A 176 -14.12 2.20 -11.46
CA GLU A 176 -14.10 3.56 -12.03
C GLU A 176 -12.75 4.23 -11.76
N VAL A 177 -12.27 4.18 -10.53
CA VAL A 177 -10.95 4.74 -10.15
C VAL A 177 -9.84 4.12 -11.00
N TRP A 178 -9.86 2.80 -11.20
CA TRP A 178 -8.85 2.10 -12.01
C TRP A 178 -9.00 2.38 -13.50
N LYS A 179 -10.21 2.63 -14.01
CA LYS A 179 -10.42 3.05 -15.40
C LYS A 179 -9.74 4.40 -15.63
N GLU A 180 -9.96 5.36 -14.75
CA GLU A 180 -9.34 6.69 -14.83
C GLU A 180 -7.83 6.65 -14.60
N SER A 181 -7.36 5.88 -13.62
CA SER A 181 -5.93 5.74 -13.36
C SER A 181 -5.17 5.16 -14.55
N ARG A 182 -5.80 4.27 -15.33
CA ARG A 182 -5.20 3.72 -16.56
C ARG A 182 -5.14 4.71 -17.71
N SER A 183 -6.02 5.72 -17.78
CA SER A 183 -5.92 6.74 -18.85
C SER A 183 -4.79 7.74 -18.61
N MET A 184 -4.21 7.77 -17.40
CA MET A 184 -3.06 8.60 -17.06
C MET A 184 -1.71 7.94 -17.38
N ILE A 185 -1.69 6.62 -17.57
CA ILE A 185 -0.50 5.80 -17.76
C ILE A 185 -0.22 5.63 -19.23
#